data_AF-A0A0Q7WZ21-F1
#
_entry.id   AF-A0A0Q7WZ21-F1
#
_cell.length_a   1.000
_cell.length_b   1.000
_cell.length_c   1.000
_cell.angle_alpha   90.00
_cell.angle_beta   90.00
_cell.angle_gamma   90.00
#
_symmetry.space_group_name_H-M   'P 1'
#
loop_
_entity.id
_entity.type
_entity.pdbx_description
1 polymer ?
#
loop_
_entity_poly.entity_id
_entity_poly.type
_entity_poly.pdbx_seq_one_letter_code
_entity_poly.pdbx_strand_id
1 'polypeptide(L)'
;MPVEKSALEIWCCKACGNELAVHCHYLIDVPGLRTHHLFIGTATIQPGIDALKSLLKLKKVLAFAERFEPARLEVQHNAGRLTWDLGYFLDFEVAQAEAECLRIGISAVFCKLE
;
A
#
# COMPACT_ATOMS: atom_id res chain seq x y z
N MET A 1 31.09 -0.11 12.73
CA MET A 1 30.75 -0.09 11.28
C MET A 1 30.15 -1.46 10.96
N PRO A 2 28.94 -1.56 10.38
CA PRO A 2 28.43 -2.87 9.99
C PRO A 2 29.30 -3.40 8.85
N VAL A 3 29.85 -4.59 9.02
CA VAL A 3 30.57 -5.31 7.98
C VAL A 3 29.52 -5.82 7.01
N GLU A 4 29.44 -5.26 5.80
CA GLU A 4 28.61 -5.82 4.73
C GLU A 4 29.07 -7.25 4.47
N LYS A 5 28.23 -8.22 4.85
CA LYS A 5 28.42 -9.61 4.47
C LYS A 5 27.99 -9.73 3.01
N SER A 6 28.90 -9.46 2.09
CA SER A 6 28.74 -9.89 0.69
C SER A 6 29.38 -11.27 0.54
N ALA A 7 28.73 -12.17 -0.19
CA ALA A 7 29.28 -13.47 -0.53
C ALA A 7 29.15 -13.73 -2.03
N LEU A 8 30.18 -14.32 -2.62
CA LEU A 8 30.12 -14.87 -3.96
C LEU A 8 29.55 -16.29 -3.86
N GLU A 9 28.34 -16.48 -4.37
CA GLU A 9 27.69 -17.79 -4.42
C GLU A 9 27.67 -18.32 -5.86
N ILE A 10 27.70 -19.64 -6.02
CA ILE A 10 27.49 -20.28 -7.33
C ILE A 10 26.08 -20.86 -7.33
N TRP A 11 25.25 -20.35 -8.23
CA TRP A 11 23.87 -20.80 -8.40
C TRP A 11 23.77 -21.70 -9.61
N CYS A 12 23.20 -22.89 -9.44
CA CYS A 12 22.96 -23.82 -10.53
C CYS A 12 21.53 -23.69 -11.04
N CYS A 13 21.37 -23.49 -12.35
CA CYS A 13 20.06 -23.47 -12.99
C CYS A 13 19.43 -24.87 -12.94
N LYS A 14 18.27 -25.01 -12.29
CA LYS A 14 17.57 -26.30 -12.18
C LYS A 14 17.11 -26.89 -13.52
N ALA A 15 16.99 -26.08 -14.58
CA ALA A 15 16.52 -26.51 -15.89
C ALA A 15 17.65 -26.98 -16.82
N CYS A 16 18.82 -26.33 -16.79
CA CYS A 16 19.92 -26.64 -17.72
C CYS A 16 21.24 -27.03 -17.04
N GLY A 17 21.33 -27.01 -15.70
CA GLY A 17 22.53 -27.38 -14.95
C GLY A 17 23.68 -26.38 -15.01
N ASN A 18 23.54 -25.29 -15.78
CA ASN A 18 24.58 -24.28 -15.88
C ASN A 18 24.76 -23.53 -14.55
N GLU A 19 26.02 -23.24 -14.23
CA GLU A 19 26.41 -22.50 -13.04
C GLU A 19 26.57 -21.01 -13.35
N LEU A 20 26.14 -20.17 -12.42
CA LEU A 20 26.31 -18.72 -12.46
C LEU A 20 26.90 -18.25 -11.13
N ALA A 21 28.03 -17.55 -11.18
CA ALA A 21 28.57 -16.88 -10.01
C ALA A 21 27.79 -15.59 -9.77
N VAL A 22 27.16 -15.47 -8.60
CA VAL A 22 26.32 -14.35 -8.19
C VAL A 22 26.95 -13.68 -6.97
N HIS A 23 27.06 -12.37 -7.01
CA HIS A 23 27.46 -11.58 -5.85
C HIS A 23 26.21 -11.22 -5.05
N CYS A 24 26.03 -11.87 -3.89
CA CYS A 24 24.88 -11.66 -3.04
C CYS A 24 25.17 -10.60 -1.98
N HIS A 25 24.36 -9.55 -1.97
CA HIS A 25 24.32 -8.57 -0.88
C HIS A 25 23.23 -8.98 0.10
N TYR A 26 23.60 -9.64 1.20
CA TYR A 26 22.63 -9.94 2.25
C TYR A 26 22.35 -8.66 3.02
N LEU A 27 21.08 -8.24 3.00
CA LEU A 27 20.61 -7.27 3.97
C LEU A 27 20.82 -7.91 5.34
N ILE A 28 21.58 -7.23 6.21
CA ILE A 28 21.68 -7.63 7.62
C ILE A 28 20.25 -7.65 8.15
N ASP A 29 19.82 -8.77 8.75
CA ASP A 29 18.58 -8.81 9.52
C ASP A 29 18.67 -7.72 10.60
N VAL A 30 18.12 -6.55 10.31
CA VAL A 30 18.10 -5.43 11.25
C VAL A 30 17.04 -5.78 12.29
N PRO A 31 17.41 -6.05 13.55
CA PRO A 31 16.43 -6.28 14.60
C PRO A 31 15.67 -4.97 14.80
N GLY A 32 14.46 -4.88 14.26
CA GLY A 32 13.68 -3.63 14.22
C GLY A 32 12.94 -3.36 12.91
N LEU A 33 13.25 -4.08 11.82
CA LEU A 33 12.41 -4.08 10.62
C LEU A 33 11.13 -4.87 10.94
N ARG A 34 10.19 -4.23 11.63
CA ARG A 34 8.84 -4.77 11.79
C ARG A 34 8.24 -4.81 10.39
N THR A 35 8.00 -6.02 9.87
CA THR A 35 7.10 -6.19 8.74
C THR A 35 5.74 -5.66 9.16
N HIS A 36 5.43 -4.43 8.76
CA HIS A 36 4.15 -3.81 9.01
C HIS A 36 3.04 -4.61 8.33
N HIS A 37 1.93 -4.79 9.02
CA HIS A 37 0.77 -5.41 8.40
C HIS A 37 0.19 -4.46 7.35
N LEU A 38 -0.26 -5.03 6.23
CA LEU A 38 -0.93 -4.30 5.17
C LEU A 38 -2.44 -4.45 5.30
N PHE A 39 -3.14 -3.36 5.01
CA PHE A 39 -4.60 -3.28 4.99
C PHE A 39 -5.06 -2.75 3.65
N ILE A 40 -6.20 -3.23 3.15
CA ILE A 40 -6.88 -2.65 1.99
C ILE A 40 -8.01 -1.76 2.50
N GLY A 41 -7.99 -0.49 2.11
CA GLY A 41 -9.05 0.45 2.40
C GLY A 41 -10.14 0.42 1.33
N THR A 42 -11.41 0.42 1.74
CA THR A 42 -12.56 0.53 0.84
C THR A 42 -13.53 1.59 1.36
N ALA A 43 -13.98 2.52 0.50
CA ALA A 43 -14.95 3.55 0.85
C ALA A 43 -16.27 3.37 0.10
N THR A 44 -17.38 3.67 0.76
CA THR A 44 -18.72 3.73 0.14
C THR A 44 -19.10 5.18 -0.13
N ILE A 45 -19.46 5.47 -1.39
CA ILE A 45 -19.72 6.81 -1.91
C ILE A 45 -21.20 6.96 -2.28
N GLN A 46 -21.77 8.10 -1.91
CA GLN A 46 -23.13 8.46 -2.30
C GLN A 46 -23.17 8.95 -3.77
N PRO A 47 -24.19 8.56 -4.55
CA PRO A 47 -24.28 8.91 -5.97
C PRO A 47 -24.53 10.42 -6.18
N GLY A 48 -24.20 10.92 -7.38
CA GLY A 48 -24.50 12.28 -7.82
C GLY A 48 -23.43 13.32 -7.49
N ILE A 49 -23.84 14.57 -7.21
CA ILE A 49 -22.93 15.70 -6.94
C ILE A 49 -21.97 15.42 -5.78
N ASP A 50 -22.37 14.54 -4.86
CA ASP A 50 -21.58 14.17 -3.70
C ASP A 50 -20.42 13.22 -4.01
N ALA A 51 -20.41 12.55 -5.18
CA ALA A 51 -19.29 11.72 -5.62
C ALA A 51 -18.05 12.56 -5.92
N LEU A 52 -18.20 13.66 -6.67
CA LEU A 52 -17.08 14.57 -6.97
C LEU A 52 -16.52 15.23 -5.70
N LYS A 53 -17.40 15.65 -4.78
CA LYS A 53 -16.97 16.19 -3.48
C LYS A 53 -16.21 15.15 -2.67
N SER A 54 -16.67 13.89 -2.68
CA SER A 54 -16.01 12.79 -1.98
C SER A 54 -14.63 12.50 -2.56
N LEU A 55 -14.47 12.53 -3.88
CA LEU A 55 -13.18 12.41 -4.55
C LEU A 55 -12.19 13.46 -4.04
N LEU A 56 -12.56 14.75 -4.09
CA LEU A 56 -11.69 15.83 -3.67
C LEU A 56 -11.32 15.75 -2.18
N LYS A 57 -12.28 15.38 -1.33
CA LYS A 57 -12.05 15.21 0.11
C LYS A 57 -11.09 14.04 0.38
N LEU A 58 -11.33 12.86 -0.20
CA LEU A 58 -10.48 11.68 0.00
C LEU A 58 -9.05 11.93 -0.48
N LYS A 59 -8.88 12.54 -1.68
CA LYS A 59 -7.56 12.91 -2.20
C LYS A 59 -6.79 13.80 -1.22
N LYS A 60 -7.49 14.72 -0.54
CA LYS A 60 -6.88 15.64 0.42
C LYS A 60 -6.52 14.95 1.73
N VAL A 61 -7.45 14.19 2.32
CA VAL A 61 -7.27 13.67 3.68
C VAL A 61 -6.42 12.42 3.76
N LEU A 62 -6.29 11.66 2.66
CA LEU A 62 -5.44 10.47 2.58
C LEU A 62 -4.06 10.74 2.00
N ALA A 63 -3.73 12.00 1.67
CA ALA A 63 -2.43 12.38 1.12
C ALA A 63 -1.23 12.13 2.05
N PHE A 64 -1.48 11.84 3.33
CA PHE A 64 -0.42 11.47 4.27
C PHE A 64 0.05 10.02 4.11
N ALA A 65 -0.78 9.14 3.54
CA ALA A 65 -0.49 7.72 3.47
C ALA A 65 0.52 7.43 2.36
N GLU A 66 1.56 6.67 2.68
CA GLU A 66 2.74 6.47 1.82
C GLU A 66 2.38 5.85 0.47
N ARG A 67 1.39 4.96 0.46
CA ARG A 67 0.98 4.15 -0.70
C ARG A 67 -0.33 4.61 -1.33
N PHE A 68 -0.85 5.76 -0.90
CA PHE A 68 -2.09 6.29 -1.44
C PHE A 68 -1.88 6.88 -2.84
N GLU A 69 -2.66 6.40 -3.80
CA GLU A 69 -2.59 6.83 -5.21
C GLU A 69 -3.87 7.60 -5.60
N PRO A 70 -3.83 8.94 -5.61
CA PRO A 70 -5.01 9.76 -5.90
C PRO A 70 -5.62 9.48 -7.29
N ALA A 71 -4.78 9.12 -8.28
CA ALA A 71 -5.21 8.80 -9.63
C ALA A 71 -6.13 7.57 -9.70
N ARG A 72 -5.95 6.59 -8.80
CA ARG A 72 -6.83 5.40 -8.75
C ARG A 72 -8.25 5.77 -8.35
N LEU A 73 -8.44 6.79 -7.50
CA LEU A 73 -9.78 7.27 -7.16
C LEU A 73 -10.45 7.98 -8.34
N GLU A 74 -9.70 8.73 -9.14
CA GLU A 74 -10.24 9.42 -10.34
C GLU A 74 -10.76 8.41 -11.36
N VAL A 75 -10.01 7.33 -11.61
CA VAL A 75 -10.44 6.25 -12.50
C VAL A 75 -11.75 5.63 -12.00
N GLN A 76 -11.87 5.39 -10.70
CA GLN A 76 -13.07 4.79 -10.11
C GLN A 76 -14.29 5.72 -10.11
N HIS A 77 -14.07 7.01 -9.86
CA HIS A 77 -15.07 8.07 -10.01
C HIS A 77 -15.59 8.13 -11.45
N ASN A 78 -14.67 8.17 -12.43
CA ASN A 78 -15.03 8.26 -13.84
C ASN A 78 -15.73 6.99 -14.34
N ALA A 79 -15.46 5.85 -13.73
CA ALA A 79 -16.19 4.61 -13.95
C ALA A 79 -17.58 4.56 -13.27
N GLY A 80 -17.99 5.61 -12.54
CA GLY A 80 -19.28 5.68 -11.87
C GLY A 80 -19.45 4.68 -10.72
N ARG A 81 -18.35 4.19 -10.14
CA ARG A 81 -18.41 3.22 -9.03
C ARG A 81 -18.92 3.89 -7.75
N LEU A 82 -19.69 3.16 -6.95
CA LEU A 82 -20.15 3.59 -5.62
C LEU A 82 -19.31 3.01 -4.48
N THR A 83 -18.43 2.06 -4.79
CA THR A 83 -17.48 1.47 -3.86
C THR A 83 -16.09 1.69 -4.42
N TRP A 84 -15.25 2.41 -3.68
CA TRP A 84 -13.92 2.79 -4.13
C TRP A 84 -12.85 2.09 -3.31
N ASP A 85 -11.91 1.48 -4.01
CA ASP A 85 -10.64 0.99 -3.47
C ASP A 85 -9.73 2.20 -3.17
N LEU A 86 -9.39 2.35 -1.89
CA LEU A 86 -8.50 3.42 -1.39
C LEU A 86 -7.02 3.02 -1.48
N GLY A 87 -6.72 1.78 -1.85
CA GLY A 87 -5.37 1.22 -1.91
C GLY A 87 -4.92 0.59 -0.59
N TYR A 88 -3.60 0.46 -0.46
CA TYR A 88 -2.97 -0.19 0.68
C TYR A 88 -2.56 0.81 1.76
N PHE A 89 -2.73 0.39 3.01
CA PHE A 89 -2.36 1.15 4.20
C PHE A 89 -1.50 0.30 5.12
N LEU A 90 -0.51 0.92 5.75
CA LEU A 90 0.26 0.30 6.81
C LEU A 90 -0.53 0.36 8.12
N ASP A 91 -0.29 -0.60 9.02
CA ASP A 91 -0.96 -0.71 10.30
C ASP A 91 -1.04 0.60 11.11
N PHE A 92 0.04 1.38 11.13
CA PHE A 92 0.09 2.68 11.81
C PHE A 92 -0.68 3.80 11.11
N GLU A 93 -1.00 3.65 9.82
CA GLU A 93 -1.77 4.63 9.04
C GLU A 93 -3.28 4.44 9.20
N VAL A 94 -3.74 3.20 9.46
CA VAL A 94 -5.16 2.83 9.47
C VAL A 94 -5.97 3.69 10.44
N ALA A 95 -5.51 3.85 11.68
CA ALA A 95 -6.25 4.61 12.69
C ALA A 95 -6.45 6.08 12.28
N GLN A 96 -5.45 6.69 11.66
CA GLN A 96 -5.56 8.06 11.13
C GLN A 96 -6.48 8.10 9.91
N ALA A 97 -6.36 7.13 8.99
CA ALA A 97 -7.18 7.06 7.78
C ALA A 97 -8.67 6.89 8.11
N GLU A 98 -9.01 6.06 9.10
CA GLU A 98 -10.38 5.88 9.59
C GLU A 98 -10.94 7.17 10.18
N ALA A 99 -10.18 7.83 11.07
CA ALA A 99 -10.59 9.08 11.70
C ALA A 99 -10.82 10.19 10.67
N GLU A 100 -9.93 10.31 9.69
CA GLU A 100 -10.04 11.30 8.62
C GLU A 100 -11.22 11.03 7.68
N CYS A 101 -11.45 9.77 7.29
CA CYS A 101 -12.63 9.37 6.50
C CYS A 101 -13.94 9.69 7.23
N LEU A 102 -14.02 9.35 8.51
CA LEU A 102 -15.19 9.65 9.35
C LEU A 102 -15.42 11.16 9.46
N ARG A 103 -14.36 11.94 9.69
CA ARG A 103 -14.41 13.41 9.82
C ARG A 103 -14.99 14.09 8.57
N ILE A 104 -14.72 13.55 7.38
CA ILE A 104 -15.26 14.10 6.12
C ILE A 104 -16.63 13.52 5.74
N GLY A 105 -17.17 12.61 6.55
CA GLY A 105 -18.48 11.97 6.41
C GLY A 105 -18.48 10.79 5.43
N ILE A 106 -17.35 10.11 5.23
CA ILE A 106 -17.23 8.96 4.32
C ILE A 106 -17.05 7.70 5.14
N SER A 107 -17.89 6.70 4.89
CA SER A 107 -17.76 5.38 5.50
C SER A 107 -16.66 4.61 4.76
N ALA A 108 -15.59 4.29 5.46
CA ALA A 108 -14.48 3.49 4.98
C ALA A 108 -14.23 2.30 5.91
N VAL A 109 -13.75 1.19 5.35
CA VAL A 109 -13.38 -0.03 6.06
C VAL A 109 -11.97 -0.44 5.63
N PHE A 110 -11.14 -0.88 6.59
CA PHE A 110 -9.78 -1.33 6.35
C PHE A 110 -9.64 -2.79 6.78
N CYS A 111 -9.45 -3.69 5.82
CA CYS A 111 -9.30 -5.11 6.09
C CYS A 111 -7.84 -5.51 5.99
N LYS A 112 -7.34 -6.25 6.99
CA LYS A 112 -5.97 -6.79 6.96
C LYS A 112 -5.82 -7.76 5.79
N LEU A 113 -4.72 -7.63 5.06
CA LEU A 113 -4.31 -8.56 4.01
C LEU A 113 -3.66 -9.77 4.67
N GLU A 114 -4.20 -10.97 4.41
CA GLU A 114 -3.65 -12.26 4.89
C GLU A 114 -2.37 -12.66 4.15
#